data_AF-G8JNC5-F1
#
_entry.id   AF-G8JNC5-F1
#
_cell.length_a   1.000
_cell.length_b   1.000
_cell.length_c   1.000
_cell.angle_alpha   90.00
_cell.angle_beta   90.00
_cell.angle_gamma   90.00
#
_symmetry.space_group_name_H-M   'P 1'
#
loop_
_entity.id
_entity.type
_entity.pdbx_description
1 polymer ?
#
loop_
_entity_poly.entity_id
_entity_poly.type
_entity_poly.pdbx_seq_one_letter_code
_entity_poly.pdbx_strand_id
1 'polypeptide(L)'
;MSGSLQNLKKFELVLLAEKLKLKFSAKLNKPALVELIEKHLKGLKKPLNYLEYPELGEYYEGTEKESQKKDSSSSSSSSSSPSSSSSSSLSKDGGKKEDGGGLFPTQWFSKLHFANIRPGNSQFSFKFHEFLSDVQGNVAEANEAIQDMLSTIPAIDAIFFAVEVYFYIIKPFFFFDLKDRPHYFSTTLSRSQFASLVLFWVTVSFALPALIGYYINFIRYDLPSVEIDPLIFHVAKSLIAIVIGYHWKPSFINEATYVVKDTFGAAKFSEIFKHGLSFAHLQWVINLQQWPLIFGVTGVILCLYVL
;
A
#
# COMPACT_ATOMS: atom_id res chain seq x y z
N MET A 1 -16.73 -26.31 -26.85
CA MET A 1 -16.39 -26.32 -25.40
C MET A 1 -16.16 -24.88 -25.00
N SER A 2 -17.03 -24.32 -24.16
CA SER A 2 -17.04 -22.92 -23.75
C SER A 2 -15.81 -22.60 -22.89
N GLY A 3 -14.80 -21.95 -23.49
CA GLY A 3 -13.53 -21.64 -22.82
C GLY A 3 -13.60 -20.56 -21.73
N SER A 4 -14.72 -19.86 -21.55
CA SER A 4 -14.79 -18.71 -20.63
C SER A 4 -14.74 -19.12 -19.16
N LEU A 5 -15.43 -20.18 -18.75
CA LEU A 5 -15.41 -20.66 -17.34
C LEU A 5 -14.07 -21.29 -16.94
N GLN A 6 -13.25 -21.72 -17.91
CA GLN A 6 -11.91 -22.23 -17.64
C GLN A 6 -10.91 -21.12 -17.27
N ASN A 7 -11.18 -19.88 -17.69
CA ASN A 7 -10.34 -18.72 -17.42
C ASN A 7 -10.51 -18.19 -15.99
N LEU A 8 -11.65 -18.47 -15.35
CA LEU A 8 -11.91 -18.05 -13.97
C LEU A 8 -10.96 -18.74 -12.97
N LYS A 9 -10.59 -18.01 -11.92
CA LYS A 9 -9.75 -18.55 -10.84
C LYS A 9 -10.57 -19.52 -9.98
N LYS A 10 -9.90 -20.47 -9.32
CA LYS A 10 -10.59 -21.53 -8.54
C LYS A 10 -11.53 -20.96 -7.46
N PHE A 11 -11.16 -19.84 -6.83
CA PHE A 11 -11.99 -19.21 -5.80
C PHE A 11 -13.24 -18.54 -6.38
N GLU A 12 -13.16 -17.93 -7.57
CA GLU A 12 -14.31 -17.31 -8.27
C GLU A 12 -15.35 -18.38 -8.61
N LEU A 13 -14.88 -19.54 -9.10
CA LEU A 13 -15.74 -20.69 -9.38
C LEU A 13 -16.42 -21.25 -8.11
N VAL A 14 -15.73 -21.21 -6.96
CA VAL A 14 -16.30 -21.62 -5.66
C VAL A 14 -17.37 -20.63 -5.21
N LEU A 15 -17.09 -19.33 -5.28
CA LEU A 15 -18.06 -18.28 -4.96
C LEU A 15 -19.28 -18.33 -5.88
N LEU A 16 -19.08 -18.59 -7.17
CA LEU A 16 -20.15 -18.77 -8.14
C LEU A 16 -20.99 -20.01 -7.80
N ALA A 17 -20.35 -21.13 -7.42
CA ALA A 17 -21.06 -22.34 -7.01
C ALA A 17 -21.87 -22.14 -5.71
N GLU A 18 -21.35 -21.39 -4.74
CA GLU A 18 -22.06 -21.03 -3.51
C GLU A 18 -23.23 -20.09 -3.78
N LYS A 19 -23.04 -19.06 -4.62
CA LYS A 19 -24.13 -18.16 -5.06
C LYS A 19 -25.23 -18.92 -5.81
N LEU A 20 -24.87 -19.89 -6.64
CA LEU A 20 -25.80 -20.79 -7.32
C LEU A 20 -26.40 -21.89 -6.40
N LYS A 21 -26.06 -21.90 -5.11
CA LYS A 21 -26.51 -22.87 -4.08
C LYS A 21 -26.24 -24.33 -4.48
N LEU A 22 -25.13 -24.57 -5.17
CA LEU A 22 -24.70 -25.91 -5.59
C LEU A 22 -24.01 -26.63 -4.43
N LYS A 23 -24.43 -27.87 -4.17
CA LYS A 23 -23.73 -28.74 -3.20
C LYS A 23 -22.48 -29.30 -3.86
N PHE A 24 -21.29 -28.84 -3.45
CA PHE A 24 -20.01 -29.39 -3.89
C PHE A 24 -19.17 -29.87 -2.70
N SER A 25 -18.27 -30.82 -2.95
CA SER A 25 -17.31 -31.28 -1.95
C SER A 25 -16.11 -30.34 -1.90
N ALA A 26 -15.62 -29.98 -0.71
CA ALA A 26 -14.51 -29.05 -0.52
C ALA A 26 -13.19 -29.48 -1.20
N LYS A 27 -13.08 -30.76 -1.61
CA LYS A 27 -11.92 -31.32 -2.32
C LYS A 27 -12.06 -31.35 -3.85
N LEU A 28 -13.05 -30.67 -4.45
CA LEU A 28 -13.24 -30.71 -5.90
C LEU A 28 -12.09 -30.04 -6.68
N ASN A 29 -11.69 -30.67 -7.79
CA ASN A 29 -10.73 -30.13 -8.75
C ASN A 29 -11.38 -29.06 -9.64
N LYS A 30 -10.61 -28.04 -10.04
CA LYS A 30 -11.06 -26.93 -10.91
C LYS A 30 -11.88 -27.41 -12.14
N PRO A 31 -11.44 -28.40 -12.95
CA PRO A 31 -12.22 -28.85 -14.12
C PRO A 31 -13.57 -29.49 -13.73
N ALA A 32 -13.63 -30.25 -12.64
CA ALA A 32 -14.86 -30.86 -12.17
C ALA A 32 -15.87 -29.82 -11.66
N LEU A 33 -15.37 -28.69 -11.12
CA LEU A 33 -16.22 -27.58 -10.67
C LEU A 33 -16.82 -26.83 -11.86
N VAL A 34 -16.04 -26.63 -12.93
CA VAL A 34 -16.52 -26.03 -14.18
C VAL A 34 -17.60 -26.89 -14.82
N GLU A 35 -17.43 -28.20 -14.91
CA GLU A 35 -18.44 -29.11 -15.48
C GLU A 35 -19.76 -29.08 -14.70
N LEU A 36 -19.68 -29.00 -13.37
CA LEU A 36 -20.86 -28.94 -12.49
C LEU A 36 -21.65 -27.65 -12.73
N ILE A 37 -20.94 -26.51 -12.79
CA ILE A 37 -21.54 -25.20 -13.07
C ILE A 37 -22.12 -25.16 -14.49
N GLU A 38 -21.40 -25.64 -15.51
CA GLU A 38 -21.91 -25.70 -16.89
C GLU A 38 -23.17 -26.55 -17.02
N LYS A 39 -23.20 -27.71 -16.35
CA LYS A 39 -24.35 -28.60 -16.36
C LYS A 39 -25.56 -27.93 -15.71
N HIS A 40 -25.35 -27.17 -14.63
CA HIS A 40 -26.41 -26.42 -13.97
C HIS A 40 -26.92 -25.26 -14.85
N LEU A 41 -26.01 -24.48 -15.44
CA LEU A 41 -26.36 -23.37 -16.34
C LEU A 41 -27.10 -23.85 -17.59
N LYS A 42 -26.73 -25.00 -18.17
CA LYS A 42 -27.47 -25.63 -19.29
C LYS A 42 -28.84 -26.18 -18.89
N GLY A 43 -29.06 -26.47 -17.61
CA GLY A 43 -30.34 -26.95 -17.09
C GLY A 43 -31.37 -25.85 -16.84
N LEU A 44 -30.95 -24.59 -16.81
CA LEU A 44 -31.82 -23.45 -16.54
C LEU A 44 -32.54 -23.01 -17.82
N LYS A 45 -33.89 -22.99 -17.78
CA LYS A 45 -34.75 -22.60 -18.91
C LYS A 45 -34.69 -21.10 -19.25
N LYS A 46 -34.06 -20.28 -18.42
CA LYS A 46 -33.90 -18.83 -18.60
C LYS A 46 -32.46 -18.42 -18.23
N PRO A 47 -31.83 -17.49 -18.98
CA PRO A 47 -30.53 -16.95 -18.61
C PRO A 47 -30.63 -16.20 -17.27
N LEU A 48 -29.61 -16.33 -16.43
CA LEU A 48 -29.56 -15.61 -15.16
C LEU A 48 -29.37 -14.11 -15.41
N ASN A 49 -29.87 -13.29 -14.49
CA ASN A 49 -29.85 -11.84 -14.62
C ASN A 49 -28.41 -11.30 -14.57
N TYR A 50 -28.01 -10.53 -15.58
CA TYR A 50 -26.65 -9.96 -15.71
C TYR A 50 -26.24 -9.05 -14.55
N LEU A 51 -27.22 -8.46 -13.84
CA LEU A 51 -26.99 -7.59 -12.68
C LEU A 51 -26.50 -8.34 -11.43
N GLU A 52 -26.91 -9.59 -11.25
CA GLU A 52 -26.53 -10.39 -10.07
C GLU A 52 -25.26 -11.24 -10.31
N TYR A 53 -24.93 -11.50 -11.58
CA TYR A 53 -23.84 -12.38 -11.99
C TYR A 53 -23.03 -11.78 -13.15
N PRO A 54 -22.25 -10.71 -12.91
CA PRO A 54 -21.42 -10.07 -13.95
C PRO A 54 -20.40 -11.05 -14.55
N GLU A 55 -19.90 -12.00 -13.74
CA GLU A 55 -18.95 -13.05 -14.13
C GLU A 55 -19.51 -14.04 -15.18
N LEU A 56 -20.83 -14.12 -15.34
CA LEU A 56 -21.48 -14.96 -16.36
C LEU A 56 -21.69 -14.23 -17.69
N GLY A 57 -21.40 -12.93 -17.77
CA GLY A 57 -21.56 -12.13 -18.99
C GLY A 57 -20.77 -12.70 -20.17
N GLU A 58 -19.48 -12.97 -19.95
CA GLU A 58 -18.61 -13.57 -20.98
C GLU A 58 -19.03 -14.98 -21.40
N TYR A 59 -19.67 -15.73 -20.50
CA TYR A 59 -20.21 -17.06 -20.81
C TYR A 59 -21.42 -16.98 -21.74
N TYR A 60 -22.37 -16.08 -21.46
CA TYR A 60 -23.56 -15.92 -22.30
C TYR A 60 -23.23 -15.29 -23.66
N GLU A 61 -22.34 -14.30 -23.72
CA GLU A 61 -21.85 -13.72 -24.98
C GLU A 61 -21.16 -14.76 -25.88
N GLY A 62 -20.47 -15.73 -25.29
CA GLY A 62 -19.86 -16.85 -26.01
C GLY A 62 -20.90 -17.82 -26.61
N THR A 63 -21.98 -18.10 -25.88
CA THR A 63 -23.06 -19.00 -26.35
C THR A 63 -24.01 -18.38 -27.37
N GLU A 64 -24.23 -17.06 -27.32
CA GLU A 64 -25.03 -16.34 -28.32
C GLU A 64 -24.33 -16.29 -29.69
N LYS A 65 -22.99 -16.14 -29.71
CA LYS A 65 -22.19 -16.16 -30.94
C LYS A 65 -22.15 -17.52 -31.64
N GLU A 66 -22.28 -18.64 -30.92
CA GLU A 66 -22.45 -19.98 -31.53
C GLU A 66 -23.85 -20.19 -32.09
N SER A 67 -24.87 -19.54 -31.52
CA SER A 67 -26.26 -19.65 -31.96
C SER A 67 -26.58 -18.77 -33.18
N GLN A 68 -25.95 -17.59 -33.31
CA GLN A 68 -26.14 -16.68 -34.44
C GLN A 68 -25.32 -17.03 -35.70
N LYS A 69 -24.37 -17.97 -35.63
CA LYS A 69 -23.56 -18.37 -36.80
C LYS A 69 -24.21 -19.39 -37.73
N LYS A 70 -25.44 -19.85 -37.44
CA LYS A 70 -26.18 -20.78 -38.31
C LYS A 70 -27.29 -20.14 -39.15
N ASP A 71 -27.74 -18.93 -38.82
CA ASP A 71 -28.83 -18.29 -39.56
C ASP A 71 -28.53 -16.79 -39.72
N SER A 72 -27.95 -16.40 -40.87
CA SER A 72 -28.18 -15.11 -41.53
C SER A 72 -27.23 -14.92 -42.71
N SER A 73 -27.62 -15.51 -43.83
CA SER A 73 -27.34 -14.92 -45.14
C SER A 73 -28.26 -13.70 -45.35
N SER A 74 -27.73 -12.73 -46.10
CA SER A 74 -28.42 -11.68 -46.88
C SER A 74 -28.51 -10.24 -46.33
N SER A 75 -28.04 -9.34 -47.21
CA SER A 75 -28.40 -7.93 -47.41
C SER A 75 -27.90 -6.90 -46.38
N SER A 76 -27.48 -5.67 -46.70
CA SER A 76 -26.96 -4.94 -47.88
C SER A 76 -26.82 -3.47 -47.43
N SER A 77 -25.78 -2.76 -47.87
CA SER A 77 -25.73 -1.31 -48.23
C SER A 77 -26.54 -0.29 -47.37
N SER A 78 -26.01 0.83 -46.87
CA SER A 78 -25.38 1.92 -47.63
C SER A 78 -25.16 3.17 -46.73
N SER A 79 -24.11 3.91 -47.10
CA SER A 79 -23.82 5.34 -46.90
C SER A 79 -24.96 6.32 -46.54
N SER A 80 -24.67 7.33 -45.72
CA SER A 80 -24.40 8.73 -46.16
C SER A 80 -24.52 9.76 -45.04
N SER A 81 -23.49 10.61 -44.92
CA SER A 81 -23.55 11.94 -44.29
C SER A 81 -24.35 12.91 -45.18
N PRO A 82 -24.81 14.08 -44.70
CA PRO A 82 -23.99 15.29 -44.90
C PRO A 82 -24.19 16.49 -43.93
N SER A 83 -23.12 17.30 -43.85
CA SER A 83 -22.98 18.77 -43.77
C SER A 83 -24.02 19.69 -43.11
N SER A 84 -23.53 20.65 -42.33
CA SER A 84 -24.06 22.03 -42.38
C SER A 84 -22.95 23.07 -42.17
N SER A 85 -23.00 24.08 -43.02
CA SER A 85 -22.11 25.23 -43.17
C SER A 85 -22.69 26.45 -42.46
N SER A 86 -21.84 27.37 -42.01
CA SER A 86 -22.25 28.77 -41.83
C SER A 86 -21.08 29.72 -42.05
N SER A 87 -21.41 30.80 -42.75
CA SER A 87 -20.57 31.84 -43.34
C SER A 87 -20.88 33.17 -42.66
N SER A 88 -19.89 34.07 -42.58
CA SER A 88 -19.99 35.55 -42.51
C SER A 88 -18.67 36.09 -41.95
N SER A 89 -18.17 37.29 -42.23
CA SER A 89 -18.27 38.23 -43.35
C SER A 89 -17.29 39.37 -43.03
N LEU A 90 -16.55 39.83 -44.05
CA LEU A 90 -15.93 41.15 -44.23
C LEU A 90 -15.08 41.81 -43.10
N SER A 91 -13.86 42.21 -43.47
CA SER A 91 -13.42 43.62 -43.46
C SER A 91 -12.21 43.83 -44.36
N LYS A 92 -12.29 44.87 -45.20
CA LYS A 92 -11.21 45.43 -46.02
C LYS A 92 -10.34 46.33 -45.15
N ASP A 93 -9.01 46.33 -45.37
CA ASP A 93 -8.27 47.58 -45.57
C ASP A 93 -6.90 47.31 -46.22
N GLY A 94 -6.46 48.23 -47.07
CA GLY A 94 -5.24 48.11 -47.87
C GLY A 94 -4.15 49.12 -47.46
N GLY A 95 -2.89 48.76 -47.65
CA GLY A 95 -1.75 49.67 -47.47
C GLY A 95 -0.42 49.02 -47.84
N LYS A 96 0.43 49.74 -48.56
CA LYS A 96 1.58 49.31 -49.37
C LYS A 96 2.86 48.94 -48.61
N LYS A 97 3.66 48.10 -49.30
CA LYS A 97 5.11 47.79 -49.26
C LYS A 97 6.05 48.84 -48.64
N GLU A 98 7.08 48.38 -47.94
CA GLU A 98 8.49 48.40 -48.41
C GLU A 98 9.44 47.57 -47.52
N ASP A 99 10.49 47.05 -48.17
CA ASP A 99 11.59 46.22 -47.63
C ASP A 99 12.54 47.01 -46.72
N GLY A 100 13.14 46.32 -45.74
CA GLY A 100 14.28 46.85 -44.98
C GLY A 100 14.67 45.92 -43.84
N GLY A 101 15.78 45.20 -44.01
CA GLY A 101 16.27 44.23 -43.03
C GLY A 101 16.90 44.82 -41.77
N GLY A 102 17.06 43.95 -40.77
CA GLY A 102 17.99 44.14 -39.65
C GLY A 102 17.34 44.37 -38.29
N LEU A 103 17.78 43.55 -37.33
CA LEU A 103 17.54 43.58 -35.88
C LEU A 103 16.20 43.01 -35.37
N PHE A 104 16.28 41.76 -34.92
CA PHE A 104 15.34 41.14 -34.01
C PHE A 104 15.08 42.07 -32.81
N PRO A 105 13.86 42.60 -32.63
CA PRO A 105 13.51 43.22 -31.36
C PRO A 105 13.31 42.08 -30.35
N THR A 106 14.08 42.10 -29.27
CA THR A 106 13.82 41.32 -28.05
C THR A 106 12.40 41.60 -27.59
N GLN A 107 11.46 40.74 -27.97
CA GLN A 107 10.06 40.83 -27.57
C GLN A 107 9.95 40.47 -26.09
N TRP A 108 9.51 41.46 -25.31
CA TRP A 108 9.19 41.32 -23.90
C TRP A 108 8.00 40.37 -23.74
N PHE A 109 8.21 39.21 -23.09
CA PHE A 109 7.26 38.09 -23.00
C PHE A 109 5.97 38.34 -22.18
N SER A 110 5.69 39.58 -21.75
CA SER A 110 4.53 39.88 -20.88
C SER A 110 3.23 40.19 -21.65
N LYS A 111 3.28 40.31 -22.98
CA LYS A 111 2.11 40.56 -23.85
C LYS A 111 2.11 39.66 -25.09
N LEU A 112 2.32 38.35 -24.89
CA LEU A 112 2.10 37.38 -25.96
C LEU A 112 0.60 37.29 -26.29
N HIS A 113 0.19 37.96 -27.38
CA HIS A 113 -1.12 37.75 -27.98
C HIS A 113 -1.08 36.50 -28.86
N PHE A 114 -1.58 35.38 -28.31
CA PHE A 114 -1.65 34.08 -29.01
C PHE A 114 -2.71 34.02 -30.12
N ALA A 115 -3.43 35.11 -30.40
CA ALA A 115 -4.54 35.15 -31.33
C ALA A 115 -4.16 34.86 -32.80
N ASN A 116 -2.88 34.98 -33.17
CA ASN A 116 -2.40 34.81 -34.56
C ASN A 116 -1.42 33.66 -34.77
N ILE A 117 -1.15 32.83 -33.75
CA ILE A 117 -0.37 31.60 -33.94
C ILE A 117 -1.35 30.55 -34.47
N ARG A 118 -1.47 30.43 -35.79
CA ARG A 118 -2.08 29.24 -36.38
C ARG A 118 -1.23 28.05 -35.92
N PRO A 119 -1.80 27.03 -35.25
CA PRO A 119 -1.04 25.84 -34.92
C PRO A 119 -0.56 25.25 -36.25
N GLY A 120 0.76 25.24 -36.45
CA GLY A 120 1.33 24.35 -37.45
C GLY A 120 0.85 22.93 -37.13
N ASN A 121 0.60 22.11 -38.14
CA ASN A 121 0.22 20.70 -38.03
C ASN A 121 1.33 19.86 -37.34
N SER A 122 1.72 20.20 -36.11
CA SER A 122 2.47 19.30 -35.24
C SER A 122 1.46 18.41 -34.54
N GLN A 123 1.50 17.12 -34.84
CA GLN A 123 0.74 16.07 -34.13
C GLN A 123 1.03 16.00 -32.61
N PHE A 124 1.93 16.84 -32.11
CA PHE A 124 2.27 16.94 -30.70
C PHE A 124 1.91 18.34 -30.19
N SER A 125 0.70 18.49 -29.63
CA SER A 125 0.35 19.65 -28.79
C SER A 125 0.57 19.27 -27.34
N PHE A 126 1.57 19.84 -26.68
CA PHE A 126 1.75 19.68 -25.24
C PHE A 126 0.63 20.44 -24.52
N LYS A 127 -0.40 19.71 -24.12
CA LYS A 127 -1.54 20.27 -23.39
C LYS A 127 -1.17 20.47 -21.92
N PHE A 128 -0.38 21.50 -21.65
CA PHE A 128 0.08 21.82 -20.30
C PHE A 128 -1.06 21.95 -19.29
N HIS A 129 -2.24 22.43 -19.72
CA HIS A 129 -3.41 22.50 -18.85
C HIS A 129 -3.96 21.13 -18.45
N GLU A 130 -3.97 20.16 -19.37
CA GLU A 130 -4.38 18.78 -19.10
C GLU A 130 -3.36 18.11 -18.16
N PHE A 131 -2.06 18.34 -18.39
CA PHE A 131 -1.02 17.87 -17.48
C PHE A 131 -1.15 18.46 -16.07
N LEU A 132 -1.41 19.77 -15.94
CA LEU A 132 -1.62 20.39 -14.63
C LEU A 132 -2.88 19.89 -13.92
N SER A 133 -3.98 19.66 -14.65
CA SER A 133 -5.18 19.08 -14.07
C SER A 133 -4.96 17.63 -13.63
N ASP A 134 -4.19 16.86 -14.40
CA ASP A 134 -3.84 15.48 -14.05
C ASP A 134 -2.93 15.42 -12.84
N VAL A 135 -1.92 16.29 -12.76
CA VAL A 135 -1.05 16.41 -11.58
C VAL A 135 -1.87 16.82 -10.36
N GLN A 136 -2.77 17.80 -10.49
CA GLN A 136 -3.63 18.22 -9.40
C GLN A 136 -4.57 17.09 -8.95
N GLY A 137 -5.17 16.37 -9.89
CA GLY A 137 -6.04 15.21 -9.61
C GLY A 137 -5.28 14.10 -8.90
N ASN A 138 -4.10 13.72 -9.41
CA ASN A 138 -3.26 12.69 -8.79
C ASN A 138 -2.77 13.11 -7.40
N VAL A 139 -2.45 14.38 -7.19
CA VAL A 139 -2.04 14.90 -5.87
C VAL A 139 -3.23 14.89 -4.90
N ALA A 140 -4.43 15.27 -5.35
CA ALA A 140 -5.63 15.22 -4.54
C ALA A 140 -5.98 13.78 -4.13
N GLU A 141 -5.95 12.84 -5.08
CA GLU A 141 -6.19 11.41 -4.82
C GLU A 141 -5.12 10.83 -3.89
N ALA A 142 -3.85 11.14 -4.11
CA ALA A 142 -2.77 10.71 -3.21
C ALA A 142 -2.94 11.29 -1.81
N ASN A 143 -3.39 12.54 -1.68
CA ASN A 143 -3.65 13.15 -0.39
C ASN A 143 -4.84 12.51 0.33
N GLU A 144 -5.95 12.24 -0.37
CA GLU A 144 -7.09 11.50 0.17
C GLU A 144 -6.67 10.09 0.61
N ALA A 145 -5.91 9.37 -0.22
CA ALA A 145 -5.41 8.04 0.12
C ALA A 145 -4.46 8.05 1.34
N ILE A 146 -3.57 9.04 1.46
CA ILE A 146 -2.72 9.20 2.63
C ILE A 146 -3.57 9.54 3.86
N GLN A 147 -4.57 10.40 3.73
CA GLN A 147 -5.47 10.76 4.82
C GLN A 147 -6.27 9.54 5.30
N ASP A 148 -6.82 8.76 4.38
CA ASP A 148 -7.55 7.53 4.69
C ASP A 148 -6.62 6.51 5.33
N MET A 149 -5.40 6.34 4.83
CA MET A 149 -4.41 5.45 5.45
C MET A 149 -4.10 5.91 6.88
N LEU A 150 -3.78 7.18 7.09
CA LEU A 150 -3.45 7.76 8.39
C LEU A 150 -4.63 7.80 9.37
N SER A 151 -5.87 7.70 8.88
CA SER A 151 -7.06 7.63 9.73
C SER A 151 -7.20 6.29 10.46
N THR A 152 -6.49 5.25 10.00
CA THR A 152 -6.56 3.93 10.60
C THR A 152 -5.58 3.78 11.76
N ILE A 153 -6.04 3.18 12.88
CA ILE A 153 -5.21 2.90 14.06
C ILE A 153 -3.93 2.10 13.68
N PRO A 154 -3.99 1.05 12.83
CA PRO A 154 -2.80 0.30 12.44
C PRO A 154 -1.75 1.14 11.69
N ALA A 155 -2.15 2.18 10.93
CA ALA A 155 -1.21 3.04 10.25
C ALA A 155 -0.47 3.97 11.22
N ILE A 156 -1.19 4.53 12.20
CA ILE A 156 -0.58 5.32 13.27
C ILE A 156 0.41 4.47 14.07
N ASP A 157 0.05 3.21 14.36
CA ASP A 157 0.95 2.27 15.01
C ASP A 157 2.19 1.97 14.19
N ALA A 158 2.04 1.76 12.88
CA ALA A 158 3.17 1.57 11.98
C ALA A 158 4.14 2.78 12.01
N ILE A 159 3.60 4.00 12.10
CA ILE A 159 4.41 5.22 12.25
C ILE A 159 5.14 5.23 13.59
N PHE A 160 4.46 4.92 14.69
CA PHE A 160 5.10 4.83 16.00
C PHE A 160 6.22 3.79 16.02
N PHE A 161 5.99 2.60 15.44
CA PHE A 161 7.04 1.59 15.32
C PHE A 161 8.18 2.04 14.42
N ALA A 162 7.92 2.72 13.31
CA ALA A 162 8.96 3.26 12.44
C ALA A 162 9.82 4.31 13.18
N VAL A 163 9.19 5.19 13.94
CA VAL A 163 9.87 6.18 14.77
C VAL A 163 10.70 5.49 15.87
N GLU A 164 10.17 4.48 16.54
CA GLU A 164 10.91 3.70 17.54
C GLU A 164 12.14 3.03 16.93
N VAL A 165 11.99 2.32 15.81
CA VAL A 165 13.10 1.66 15.11
C VAL A 165 14.15 2.69 14.67
N TYR A 166 13.71 3.84 14.17
CA TYR A 166 14.61 4.90 13.76
C TYR A 166 15.47 5.41 14.92
N PHE A 167 14.85 5.76 16.06
CA PHE A 167 15.60 6.28 17.21
C PHE A 167 16.40 5.21 17.95
N TYR A 168 15.92 3.97 17.99
CA TYR A 168 16.54 2.88 18.74
C TYR A 168 17.67 2.19 17.99
N ILE A 169 17.50 1.94 16.68
CA ILE A 169 18.42 1.13 15.87
C ILE A 169 19.14 1.99 14.84
N ILE A 170 18.42 2.84 14.09
CA ILE A 170 18.99 3.50 12.91
C ILE A 170 19.92 4.66 13.32
N LYS A 171 19.37 5.66 14.01
CA LYS A 171 20.08 6.89 14.39
C LYS A 171 21.40 6.65 15.18
N PRO A 172 21.46 5.78 16.19
CA PRO A 172 22.68 5.63 17.00
C PRO A 172 23.80 4.84 16.33
N PHE A 173 23.48 3.96 15.38
CA PHE A 173 24.45 2.98 14.87
C PHE A 173 24.76 3.09 13.39
N PHE A 174 23.96 3.84 12.65
CA PHE A 174 24.12 4.00 11.20
C PHE A 174 24.43 5.46 10.87
N PHE A 175 25.64 5.67 10.37
CA PHE A 175 26.10 6.96 9.90
C PHE A 175 26.01 6.99 8.38
N PHE A 176 25.29 7.99 7.87
CA PHE A 176 25.18 8.27 6.45
C PHE A 176 26.01 9.51 6.15
N ASP A 177 27.26 9.31 5.71
CA ASP A 177 28.09 10.42 5.26
C ASP A 177 27.75 10.75 3.81
N LEU A 178 26.82 11.70 3.62
CA LEU A 178 26.44 12.18 2.29
C LEU A 178 27.49 13.09 1.66
N LYS A 179 28.48 13.59 2.42
CA LYS A 179 29.42 14.60 1.92
C LYS A 179 30.65 14.00 1.25
N ASP A 180 31.20 12.92 1.80
CA ASP A 180 32.54 12.48 1.38
C ASP A 180 32.57 11.29 0.40
N ARG A 181 31.44 10.59 0.18
CA ARG A 181 31.17 9.67 -0.96
C ARG A 181 29.78 9.04 -0.82
N PRO A 182 28.96 8.94 -1.88
CA PRO A 182 27.56 8.50 -1.79
C PRO A 182 27.33 7.02 -1.39
N HIS A 183 28.38 6.23 -1.09
CA HIS A 183 28.29 4.77 -1.00
C HIS A 183 28.92 4.14 0.25
N TYR A 184 29.36 4.91 1.24
CA TYR A 184 29.89 4.35 2.49
C TYR A 184 28.83 4.31 3.58
N PHE A 185 28.37 3.10 3.89
CA PHE A 185 27.57 2.80 5.06
C PHE A 185 28.48 2.23 6.13
N SER A 186 28.72 2.98 7.21
CA SER A 186 29.47 2.48 8.36
C SER A 186 28.47 2.09 9.46
N THR A 187 28.54 0.83 9.88
CA THR A 187 27.86 0.33 11.08
C THR A 187 28.89 0.12 12.18
N THR A 188 28.56 0.57 13.39
CA THR A 188 29.40 0.37 14.58
C THR A 188 29.04 -0.92 15.33
N LEU A 189 27.98 -1.62 14.93
CA LEU A 189 27.45 -2.80 15.61
C LEU A 189 28.07 -4.10 15.11
N SER A 190 28.34 -5.01 16.05
CA SER A 190 28.57 -6.41 15.71
C SER A 190 27.26 -7.10 15.29
N ARG A 191 27.35 -8.20 14.54
CA ARG A 191 26.16 -8.96 14.09
C ARG A 191 25.31 -9.47 15.27
N SER A 192 25.95 -9.90 16.36
CA SER A 192 25.26 -10.39 17.55
C SER A 192 24.54 -9.28 18.29
N GLN A 193 25.15 -8.09 18.41
CA GLN A 193 24.53 -6.92 19.02
C GLN A 193 23.35 -6.40 18.19
N PHE A 194 23.47 -6.38 16.86
CA PHE A 194 22.36 -6.01 16.00
C PHE A 194 21.17 -6.98 16.16
N ALA A 195 21.45 -8.29 16.16
CA ALA A 195 20.42 -9.29 16.37
C ALA A 195 19.75 -9.17 17.76
N SER A 196 20.53 -8.87 18.81
CA SER A 196 19.97 -8.68 20.15
C SER A 196 19.11 -7.43 20.25
N LEU A 197 19.50 -6.32 19.61
CA LEU A 197 18.69 -5.10 19.53
C LEU A 197 17.34 -5.38 18.87
N VAL A 198 17.35 -5.99 17.68
CA VAL A 198 16.13 -6.30 16.92
C VAL A 198 15.23 -7.26 17.70
N LEU A 199 15.79 -8.35 18.24
CA LEU A 199 15.03 -9.34 18.98
C LEU A 199 14.40 -8.75 20.25
N PHE A 200 15.15 -7.91 20.97
CA PHE A 200 14.66 -7.22 22.15
C PHE A 200 13.51 -6.28 21.79
N TRP A 201 13.67 -5.44 20.75
CA TRP A 201 12.62 -4.52 20.32
C TRP A 201 11.36 -5.24 19.84
N VAL A 202 11.48 -6.28 19.03
CA VAL A 202 10.30 -7.07 18.58
C VAL A 202 9.59 -7.69 19.78
N THR A 203 10.36 -8.25 20.71
CA THR A 203 9.78 -8.94 21.87
C THR A 203 9.06 -7.96 22.80
N VAL A 204 9.71 -6.86 23.15
CA VAL A 204 9.20 -5.89 24.13
C VAL A 204 8.11 -4.99 23.53
N SER A 205 8.28 -4.52 22.30
CA SER A 205 7.39 -3.52 21.69
C SER A 205 6.17 -4.14 21.03
N PHE A 206 6.24 -5.41 20.63
CA PHE A 206 5.18 -6.09 19.89
C PHE A 206 4.76 -7.41 20.52
N ALA A 207 5.66 -8.39 20.64
CA ALA A 207 5.28 -9.76 20.99
C ALA A 207 4.68 -9.88 22.41
N LEU A 208 5.26 -9.20 23.39
CA LEU A 208 4.83 -9.27 24.79
C LEU A 208 3.51 -8.49 25.02
N PRO A 209 3.32 -7.26 24.51
CA PRO A 209 2.01 -6.60 24.51
C PRO A 209 0.93 -7.41 23.76
N ALA A 210 1.26 -8.00 22.61
CA ALA A 210 0.34 -8.83 21.84
C ALA A 210 -0.06 -10.10 22.59
N LEU A 211 0.89 -10.77 23.25
CA LEU A 211 0.62 -11.95 24.06
C LEU A 211 -0.27 -11.62 25.26
N ILE A 212 0.00 -10.51 25.95
CA ILE A 212 -0.84 -10.05 27.07
C ILE A 212 -2.24 -9.69 26.57
N GLY A 213 -2.35 -8.96 25.47
CA GLY A 213 -3.61 -8.62 24.83
C GLY A 213 -4.41 -9.87 24.46
N TYR A 214 -3.78 -10.81 23.77
CA TYR A 214 -4.38 -12.09 23.41
C TYR A 214 -4.83 -12.88 24.65
N TYR A 215 -3.99 -12.97 25.69
CA TYR A 215 -4.30 -13.72 26.90
C TYR A 215 -5.48 -13.13 27.68
N ILE A 216 -5.52 -11.81 27.87
CA ILE A 216 -6.64 -11.15 28.54
C ILE A 216 -7.92 -11.32 27.71
N ASN A 217 -7.81 -11.20 26.39
CA ASN A 217 -8.96 -11.30 25.50
C ASN A 217 -9.49 -12.75 25.43
N PHE A 218 -8.59 -13.74 25.50
CA PHE A 218 -8.93 -15.15 25.65
C PHE A 218 -9.72 -15.42 26.94
N ILE A 219 -9.27 -14.89 28.09
CA ILE A 219 -9.99 -15.02 29.36
C ILE A 219 -11.38 -14.37 29.28
N ARG A 220 -11.49 -13.21 28.63
CA ARG A 220 -12.72 -12.41 28.60
C ARG A 220 -13.80 -13.04 27.73
N TYR A 221 -13.44 -13.59 26.57
CA TYR A 221 -14.41 -14.02 25.57
C TYR A 221 -14.48 -15.54 25.36
N ASP A 222 -13.55 -16.33 25.91
CA ASP A 222 -13.52 -17.80 25.81
C ASP A 222 -13.78 -18.33 24.38
N LEU A 223 -13.30 -17.57 23.38
CA LEU A 223 -13.52 -17.84 21.97
C LEU A 223 -12.16 -18.09 21.27
N PRO A 224 -12.08 -19.06 20.34
CA PRO A 224 -10.83 -19.37 19.64
C PRO A 224 -10.45 -18.36 18.55
N SER A 225 -11.39 -17.53 18.08
CA SER A 225 -11.18 -16.52 17.03
C SER A 225 -11.06 -15.11 17.61
N VAL A 226 -10.18 -14.94 18.60
CA VAL A 226 -10.03 -13.69 19.32
C VAL A 226 -8.99 -12.80 18.63
N GLU A 227 -9.48 -11.71 18.03
CA GLU A 227 -8.65 -10.61 17.55
C GLU A 227 -7.94 -9.93 18.74
N ILE A 228 -6.77 -9.32 18.52
CA ILE A 228 -6.05 -8.62 19.59
C ILE A 228 -6.82 -7.32 19.89
N ASP A 229 -7.27 -7.14 21.13
CA ASP A 229 -7.87 -5.87 21.55
C ASP A 229 -6.79 -4.76 21.53
N PRO A 230 -6.92 -3.75 20.65
CA PRO A 230 -5.92 -2.70 20.50
C PRO A 230 -5.76 -1.86 21.78
N LEU A 231 -6.84 -1.69 22.56
CA LEU A 231 -6.77 -0.94 23.81
C LEU A 231 -5.87 -1.67 24.82
N ILE A 232 -6.09 -2.97 25.00
CA ILE A 232 -5.30 -3.79 25.95
C ILE A 232 -3.84 -3.87 25.48
N PHE A 233 -3.61 -3.96 24.17
CA PHE A 233 -2.27 -3.92 23.59
C PHE A 233 -1.51 -2.65 23.99
N HIS A 234 -2.10 -1.47 23.82
CA HIS A 234 -1.45 -0.19 24.17
C HIS A 234 -1.28 0.02 25.68
N VAL A 235 -2.24 -0.44 26.49
CA VAL A 235 -2.11 -0.45 27.96
C VAL A 235 -0.93 -1.33 28.38
N ALA A 236 -0.85 -2.56 27.85
CA ALA A 236 0.24 -3.49 28.14
C ALA A 236 1.59 -2.90 27.73
N LYS A 237 1.69 -2.34 26.51
CA LYS A 237 2.91 -1.67 26.02
C LYS A 237 3.35 -0.54 26.94
N SER A 238 2.41 0.28 27.42
CA SER A 238 2.68 1.37 28.38
C SER A 238 3.23 0.84 29.70
N LEU A 239 2.62 -0.19 30.26
CA LEU A 239 3.07 -0.80 31.52
C LEU A 239 4.46 -1.43 31.38
N ILE A 240 4.71 -2.13 30.27
CA ILE A 240 6.02 -2.71 29.98
C ILE A 240 7.08 -1.61 29.86
N ALA A 241 6.77 -0.51 29.17
CA ALA A 241 7.67 0.63 29.06
C ALA A 241 8.03 1.22 30.43
N ILE A 242 7.07 1.32 31.36
CA ILE A 242 7.32 1.76 32.74
C ILE A 242 8.22 0.77 33.47
N VAL A 243 7.93 -0.53 33.38
CA VAL A 243 8.72 -1.58 34.05
C VAL A 243 10.17 -1.57 33.56
N ILE A 244 10.38 -1.53 32.24
CA ILE A 244 11.71 -1.55 31.63
C ILE A 244 12.48 -0.25 31.89
N GLY A 245 11.80 0.89 31.81
CA GLY A 245 12.42 2.21 31.96
C GLY A 245 12.73 2.57 33.41
N TYR A 246 11.92 2.14 34.37
CA TYR A 246 12.01 2.59 35.76
C TYR A 246 12.48 1.50 36.74
N HIS A 247 11.99 0.27 36.59
CA HIS A 247 12.27 -0.81 37.55
C HIS A 247 13.45 -1.68 37.14
N TRP A 248 13.65 -1.88 35.84
CA TRP A 248 14.78 -2.65 35.35
C TRP A 248 16.00 -1.73 35.18
N LYS A 249 16.93 -1.77 36.13
CA LYS A 249 18.21 -1.07 36.01
C LYS A 249 19.27 -1.98 35.37
N PRO A 250 20.00 -1.53 34.33
CA PRO A 250 21.09 -2.31 33.75
C PRO A 250 22.22 -2.44 34.77
N SER A 251 22.70 -3.67 34.99
CA SER A 251 23.85 -3.92 35.87
C SER A 251 25.15 -3.74 35.10
N PHE A 252 25.77 -2.57 35.23
CA PHE A 252 27.06 -2.25 34.61
C PHE A 252 28.20 -3.21 35.02
N ILE A 253 28.11 -3.79 36.22
CA ILE A 253 29.13 -4.72 36.75
C ILE A 253 29.13 -6.03 35.94
N ASN A 254 27.95 -6.53 35.57
CA ASN A 254 27.82 -7.75 34.79
C ASN A 254 28.33 -7.55 33.35
N GLU A 255 28.18 -6.34 32.82
CA GLU A 255 28.67 -5.99 31.48
C GLU A 255 30.19 -5.88 31.45
N ALA A 256 30.79 -5.21 32.45
CA ALA A 256 32.24 -5.08 32.55
C ALA A 256 32.93 -6.44 32.70
N THR A 257 32.34 -7.35 33.49
CA THR A 257 32.88 -8.72 33.66
C THR A 257 32.74 -9.56 32.40
N TYR A 258 31.70 -9.35 31.57
CA TYR A 258 31.57 -10.00 30.28
C TYR A 258 32.64 -9.54 29.29
N VAL A 259 32.86 -8.22 29.14
CA VAL A 259 33.86 -7.67 28.20
C VAL A 259 35.25 -8.26 28.47
N VAL A 260 35.62 -8.37 29.75
CA VAL A 260 36.89 -9.00 30.16
C VAL A 260 36.93 -10.47 29.74
N LYS A 261 35.89 -11.26 29.98
CA LYS A 261 35.83 -12.68 29.60
C LYS A 261 35.84 -12.90 28.08
N ASP A 262 35.20 -12.02 27.33
CA ASP A 262 35.14 -12.06 25.87
C ASP A 262 36.53 -11.79 25.27
N THR A 263 37.28 -10.81 25.79
CA THR A 263 38.69 -10.59 25.39
C THR A 263 39.59 -11.78 25.67
N PHE A 264 39.28 -12.61 26.67
CA PHE A 264 40.03 -13.83 26.98
C PHE A 264 39.49 -15.08 26.26
N GLY A 265 38.46 -14.95 25.42
CA GLY A 265 37.88 -16.06 24.66
C GLY A 265 37.18 -17.13 25.53
N ALA A 266 36.86 -16.81 26.78
CA ALA A 266 36.28 -17.73 27.75
C ALA A 266 34.75 -17.59 27.91
N ALA A 267 34.11 -16.75 27.07
CA ALA A 267 32.70 -16.43 27.18
C ALA A 267 31.81 -17.63 26.79
N LYS A 268 30.87 -17.98 27.66
CA LYS A 268 29.86 -19.01 27.38
C LYS A 268 28.73 -18.43 26.54
N PHE A 269 28.04 -19.25 25.74
CA PHE A 269 26.87 -18.82 24.95
C PHE A 269 25.77 -18.13 25.80
N SER A 270 25.53 -18.62 27.01
CA SER A 270 24.58 -18.00 27.94
C SER A 270 25.02 -16.61 28.42
N GLU A 271 26.32 -16.34 28.49
CA GLU A 271 26.86 -15.03 28.83
C GLU A 271 26.75 -14.07 27.63
N ILE A 272 26.96 -14.56 26.39
CA ILE A 272 26.75 -13.79 25.16
C ILE A 272 25.29 -13.33 25.05
N PHE A 273 24.33 -14.23 25.34
CA PHE A 273 22.91 -13.87 25.32
C PHE A 273 22.57 -12.82 26.40
N LYS A 274 23.08 -13.00 27.63
CA LYS A 274 22.89 -12.04 28.73
C LYS A 274 23.50 -10.68 28.40
N HIS A 275 24.68 -10.66 27.78
CA HIS A 275 25.30 -9.44 27.29
C HIS A 275 24.42 -8.78 26.22
N GLY A 276 24.00 -9.51 25.19
CA GLY A 276 23.14 -8.97 24.14
C GLY A 276 21.84 -8.36 24.67
N LEU A 277 21.21 -8.99 25.66
CA LEU A 277 20.00 -8.48 26.31
C LEU A 277 20.28 -7.25 27.18
N SER A 278 21.38 -7.25 27.94
CA SER A 278 21.79 -6.11 28.78
C SER A 278 22.17 -4.90 27.93
N PHE A 279 22.90 -5.13 26.84
CA PHE A 279 23.24 -4.12 25.84
C PHE A 279 21.97 -3.55 25.20
N ALA A 280 21.05 -4.40 24.74
CA ALA A 280 19.81 -3.94 24.11
C ALA A 280 18.94 -3.12 25.07
N HIS A 281 18.80 -3.57 26.32
CA HIS A 281 18.10 -2.84 27.37
C HIS A 281 18.76 -1.49 27.68
N LEU A 282 20.09 -1.43 27.78
CA LEU A 282 20.81 -0.18 27.98
C LEU A 282 20.55 0.81 26.84
N GLN A 283 20.63 0.35 25.59
CA GLN A 283 20.35 1.18 24.41
C GLN A 283 18.89 1.63 24.37
N TRP A 284 17.96 0.82 24.87
CA TRP A 284 16.56 1.18 24.95
C TRP A 284 16.37 2.36 25.89
N VAL A 285 16.94 2.27 27.10
CA VAL A 285 16.83 3.33 28.11
C VAL A 285 17.47 4.63 27.64
N ILE A 286 18.62 4.56 26.96
CA ILE A 286 19.35 5.75 26.50
C ILE A 286 18.67 6.40 25.29
N ASN A 287 18.31 5.61 24.27
CA ASN A 287 17.87 6.14 22.98
C ASN A 287 16.35 6.38 22.91
N LEU A 288 15.55 5.49 23.49
CA LEU A 288 14.07 5.58 23.47
C LEU A 288 13.51 6.31 24.70
N GLN A 289 14.21 6.35 25.83
CA GLN A 289 13.76 7.04 27.05
C GLN A 289 12.28 6.74 27.39
N GLN A 290 11.41 7.76 27.36
CA GLN A 290 9.96 7.67 27.62
C GLN A 290 9.11 7.57 26.34
N TRP A 291 9.69 7.57 25.14
CA TRP A 291 8.95 7.51 23.88
C TRP A 291 7.98 6.32 23.80
N PRO A 292 8.37 5.08 24.17
CA PRO A 292 7.46 3.93 24.11
C PRO A 292 6.25 4.07 25.05
N LEU A 293 6.42 4.77 26.18
CA LEU A 293 5.34 5.10 27.09
C LEU A 293 4.39 6.13 26.47
N ILE A 294 4.94 7.19 25.88
CA ILE A 294 4.15 8.24 25.21
C ILE A 294 3.33 7.61 24.07
N PHE A 295 3.94 6.76 23.24
CA PHE A 295 3.24 6.07 22.16
C PHE A 295 2.17 5.11 22.68
N GLY A 296 2.46 4.37 23.76
CA GLY A 296 1.46 3.53 24.43
C GLY A 296 0.26 4.35 24.93
N VAL A 297 0.49 5.44 25.66
CA VAL A 297 -0.59 6.30 26.19
C VAL A 297 -1.37 6.97 25.05
N THR A 298 -0.67 7.44 24.01
CA THR A 298 -1.31 8.05 22.84
C THR A 298 -2.20 7.03 22.12
N GLY A 299 -1.73 5.78 21.97
CA GLY A 299 -2.53 4.68 21.43
C GLY A 299 -3.78 4.40 22.27
N VAL A 300 -3.67 4.41 23.61
CA VAL A 300 -4.84 4.28 24.49
C VAL A 300 -5.85 5.41 24.26
N ILE A 301 -5.40 6.66 24.18
CA ILE A 301 -6.28 7.81 23.93
C ILE A 301 -6.96 7.70 22.57
N LEU A 302 -6.22 7.31 21.53
CA LEU A 302 -6.77 7.11 20.18
C LEU A 302 -7.80 5.99 20.16
N CYS A 303 -7.53 4.85 20.81
CA CYS A 303 -8.51 3.77 20.93
C CYS A 303 -9.79 4.26 21.63
N LEU A 304 -9.68 5.03 22.71
CA LEU A 304 -10.84 5.59 23.42
C LEU A 304 -11.62 6.65 22.61
N TYR A 305 -10.97 7.31 21.66
CA TYR A 305 -11.63 8.30 20.80
C TYR A 305 -12.37 7.65 19.62
N VAL A 306 -11.86 6.52 19.13
CA VAL A 306 -12.40 5.81 17.96
C VAL A 306 -13.45 4.75 18.35
N LEU A 307 -13.42 4.24 19.59
CA LEU A 307 -14.45 3.36 20.19
C LEU A 307 -15.70 4.13 20.61
#